data_AF-A0A1V4VAE9-F1
#
_entry.id   AF-A0A1V4VAE9-F1
#
_cell.length_a   1.000
_cell.length_b   1.000
_cell.length_c   1.000
_cell.angle_alpha   90.00
_cell.angle_beta   90.00
_cell.angle_gamma   90.00
#
_symmetry.space_group_name_H-M   'P 1'
#
loop_
_entity.id
_entity.type
_entity.pdbx_description
1 polymer ?
#
loop_
_entity_poly.entity_id
_entity_poly.type
_entity_poly.pdbx_seq_one_letter_code
_entity_poly.pdbx_strand_id
1 'polypeptide(L)' 'MWLEEDIGKRINIARTEQALELDPQAIICNCPFCLTMLEDGLKDKEATDRVKVYDIAELVAKASS' A
#
# COMPACT_ATOMS: atom_id res chain seq x y z
N MET A 1 -10.59 -6.48 9.93
CA MET A 1 -10.21 -6.66 11.34
C MET A 1 -9.06 -5.71 11.60
N TRP A 2 -9.25 -4.70 12.45
CA TRP A 2 -8.21 -3.75 12.80
C TRP A 2 -7.39 -4.34 13.95
N LEU A 3 -6.08 -4.50 13.74
CA LEU A 3 -5.16 -4.88 14.79
C LEU A 3 -4.69 -3.60 15.45
N GLU A 4 -5.05 -3.39 16.70
CA GLU A 4 -4.49 -2.30 17.50
C GLU A 4 -3.03 -2.67 17.84
N GLU A 5 -2.10 -1.81 17.43
CA GLU A 5 -0.68 -1.93 17.75
C GLU A 5 -0.34 -0.89 18.82
N ASP A 6 -0.01 -1.35 20.01
CA ASP A 6 0.28 -0.49 21.17
C ASP A 6 1.78 -0.11 21.26
N ILE A 7 2.61 -0.70 20.40
CA ILE A 7 4.06 -0.58 20.43
C ILE A 7 4.56 0.00 19.12
N GLY A 8 5.20 1.17 19.21
CA GLY A 8 5.83 1.82 18.06
C GLY A 8 4.82 2.47 17.13
N LYS A 9 5.04 2.29 15.83
CA LYS A 9 4.22 2.92 14.78
C LYS A 9 3.44 1.84 14.07
N ARG A 10 2.12 2.06 13.91
CA ARG A 10 1.26 1.13 13.18
C ARG A 10 1.90 0.71 11.86
N ILE A 11 1.95 -0.60 11.63
CA ILE A 11 2.68 -1.17 10.50
C ILE A 11 2.23 -0.60 9.14
N ASN A 12 0.94 -0.31 8.98
CA ASN A 12 0.39 0.27 7.75
C ASN A 12 1.02 1.63 7.42
N ILE A 13 1.22 2.48 8.43
CA ILE A 13 1.85 3.79 8.26
C ILE A 13 3.35 3.62 8.00
N ALA A 14 4.03 2.78 8.78
CA ALA A 14 5.48 2.59 8.66
C ALA A 14 5.87 2.05 7.28
N ARG A 15 5.14 1.04 6.77
CA ARG A 15 5.39 0.46 5.43
C ARG A 15 5.03 1.43 4.31
N THR A 16 3.96 2.20 4.46
CA THR A 16 3.57 3.19 3.45
C THR A 16 4.62 4.29 3.34
N GLU A 17 5.12 4.83 4.45
CA GLU A 17 6.18 5.84 4.41
C GLU A 17 7.46 5.32 3.75
N GLN A 18 7.92 4.12 4.12
CA GLN A 18 9.07 3.46 3.48
C GLN A 18 8.90 3.34 1.96
N ALA A 19 7.68 3.02 1.50
CA ALA A 19 7.41 2.94 0.08
C ALA A 19 7.41 4.33 -0.58
N LEU A 20 6.77 5.32 0.04
CA LEU A 20 6.65 6.68 -0.49
C LEU A 20 7.98 7.44 -0.56
N GLU A 21 8.96 7.09 0.27
CA GLU A 21 10.34 7.63 0.23
C GLU A 21 11.03 7.41 -1.12
N LEU A 22 10.63 6.36 -1.87
CA LEU A 22 11.20 6.02 -3.17
C LEU A 22 10.50 6.72 -4.35
N ASP A 23 9.56 7.61 -4.07
CA ASP A 23 8.70 8.27 -5.07
C ASP A 23 8.09 7.31 -6.11
N PRO A 24 7.41 6.23 -5.68
CA PRO A 24 6.95 5.19 -6.60
C PRO A 24 5.74 5.65 -7.42
N GLN A 25 5.63 5.15 -8.65
CA GLN A 25 4.41 5.29 -9.45
C GLN A 25 3.27 4.40 -8.93
N ALA A 26 3.63 3.21 -8.42
CA ALA A 26 2.70 2.25 -7.82
C ALA A 26 3.42 1.35 -6.80
N ILE A 27 2.67 0.81 -5.86
CA ILE A 27 3.12 -0.19 -4.89
C ILE A 27 2.47 -1.52 -5.26
N ILE A 28 3.26 -2.59 -5.40
CA ILE A 28 2.77 -3.92 -5.78
C ILE A 28 2.90 -4.86 -4.60
N CYS A 29 1.87 -5.67 -4.37
CA CYS A 29 1.91 -6.74 -3.39
C CYS A 29 1.25 -8.01 -3.95
N ASN A 30 1.45 -9.14 -3.29
CA ASN A 30 0.87 -10.44 -3.66
C ASN A 30 0.01 -11.03 -2.53
N CYS A 31 -0.34 -10.21 -1.53
CA CYS A 31 -1.05 -10.61 -0.34
C CYS A 31 -2.26 -9.69 -0.15
N PRO A 32 -3.50 -10.22 -0.11
CA PRO A 32 -4.71 -9.40 0.03
C PRO A 32 -4.71 -8.53 1.30
N PHE A 33 -4.10 -9.03 2.38
CA PHE A 33 -4.00 -8.25 3.62
C PHE A 33 -3.05 -7.06 3.47
N CYS A 34 -1.91 -7.24 2.79
CA CYS A 34 -0.99 -6.16 2.52
C CYS A 34 -1.61 -5.12 1.59
N LEU A 35 -2.43 -5.55 0.63
CA LEU A 35 -3.15 -4.64 -0.27
C LEU A 35 -4.04 -3.67 0.53
N THR A 36 -4.95 -4.20 1.35
CA THR A 36 -5.79 -3.38 2.22
C THR A 36 -4.97 -2.52 3.19
N MET A 37 -3.93 -3.09 3.79
CA MET A 37 -3.03 -2.37 4.70
C MET A 37 -2.40 -1.13 4.03
N LEU A 38 -1.85 -1.31 2.83
CA LEU A 38 -1.17 -0.23 2.10
C LEU A 38 -2.17 0.77 1.52
N GLU A 39 -3.34 0.32 1.07
CA GLU A 39 -4.42 1.23 0.64
C GLU A 39 -4.86 2.15 1.79
N ASP A 40 -5.07 1.60 2.98
CA ASP A 40 -5.44 2.39 4.16
C ASP A 40 -4.28 3.29 4.60
N GLY A 41 -3.04 2.80 4.52
CA GLY A 41 -1.85 3.61 4.77
C GLY A 41 -1.72 4.79 3.80
N LEU A 42 -2.03 4.61 2.51
CA LEU A 42 -2.05 5.70 1.53
C LEU A 42 -3.16 6.72 1.79
N LYS A 43 -4.34 6.27 2.24
CA LYS A 43 -5.43 7.19 2.67
C LYS A 43 -4.96 8.05 3.84
N ASP A 44 -4.36 7.43 4.85
CA ASP A 44 -3.84 8.13 6.03
C ASP A 44 -2.68 9.09 5.71
N LYS A 45 -1.98 8.86 4.59
CA LYS A 45 -0.91 9.72 4.06
C LYS A 45 -1.38 10.71 2.99
N GLU A 46 -2.67 10.77 2.72
CA GLU A 46 -3.27 11.63 1.68
C GLU A 46 -2.58 11.45 0.30
N ALA A 47 -2.13 10.22 0.02
CA ALA A 47 -1.31 9.89 -1.15
C ALA A 47 -2.06 9.08 -2.22
N THR A 48 -3.35 8.79 -2.00
CA THR A 48 -4.18 7.95 -2.89
C THR A 48 -4.37 8.52 -4.30
N ASP A 49 -4.23 9.83 -4.48
CA ASP A 49 -4.34 10.48 -5.79
C ASP A 49 -3.04 10.39 -6.61
N ARG A 50 -1.91 10.15 -5.94
CA ARG A 50 -0.58 10.13 -6.54
C ARG A 50 -0.05 8.72 -6.75
N VAL A 51 -0.28 7.82 -5.80
CA VAL A 51 0.24 6.45 -5.79
C VAL A 51 -0.93 5.47 -5.67
N LYS A 52 -0.87 4.37 -6.43
CA LYS A 52 -1.85 3.28 -6.36
C LYS A 52 -1.19 2.01 -5.85
N VAL A 53 -1.96 1.19 -5.14
CA VAL A 53 -1.58 -0.17 -4.74
C VAL A 53 -2.26 -1.14 -5.69
N TYR A 54 -1.55 -2.16 -6.15
CA TYR A 54 -2.10 -3.23 -6.98
C TYR A 54 -1.67 -4.60 -6.48
N ASP A 55 -2.51 -5.60 -6.73
CA ASP A 55 -2.06 -6.98 -6.73
C ASP A 55 -1.21 -7.26 -7.99
N ILE A 56 -0.26 -8.19 -7.89
CA ILE A 56 0.58 -8.60 -9.02
C ILE A 56 -0.26 -9.06 -10.23
N ALA A 57 -1.37 -9.76 -10.02
CA ALA A 57 -2.24 -10.22 -11.09
C ALA A 57 -2.95 -9.05 -11.81
N GLU A 58 -3.34 -8.00 -11.07
CA GLU A 58 -3.94 -6.79 -11.66
C GLU A 58 -2.95 -6.04 -12.55
N LEU A 59 -1.69 -5.95 -12.11
CA LEU A 59 -0.63 -5.34 -12.91
C LEU A 59 -0.41 -6.10 -14.21
N VAL A 60 -0.33 -7.43 -14.15
CA VAL A 60 -0.16 -8.29 -15.33
C VAL A 60 -1.34 -8.16 -16.29
N ALA A 61 -2.58 -8.12 -15.77
CA ALA A 61 -3.77 -7.93 -16.58
C ALA A 61 -3.76 -6.58 -17.32
N LYS A 62 -3.37 -5.49 -16.64
CA LYS A 62 -3.23 -4.16 -17.24
C LYS A 62 -2.16 -4.10 -18.33
N ALA A 63 -1.06 -4.84 -18.17
CA ALA A 63 0.02 -4.87 -19.15
C ALA A 63 -0.30 -5.72 -20.40
N SER A 64 -1.30 -6.60 -20.29
CA SER A 64 -1.69 -7.55 -21.35
C SER A 64 -2.93 -7.11 -22.14
N SER A 65 -3.46 -5.91 -21.86
CA SER A 65 -4.62 -5.31 -22.55
C SER A 65 -4.21 -4.11 -23.39
#